data_AF-A0A8B3KZN1-F1
#
_entry.id   AF-A0A8B3KZN1-F1
#
_cell.length_a   1.000
_cell.length_b   1.000
_cell.length_c   1.000
_cell.angle_alpha   90.00
_cell.angle_beta   90.00
_cell.angle_gamma   90.00
#
_symmetry.space_group_name_H-M   'P 1'
#
loop_
_entity.id
_entity.type
_entity.pdbx_description
1 polymer ?
#
loop_
_entity_poly.entity_id
_entity_poly.type
_entity_poly.pdbx_seq_one_letter_code
_entity_poly.pdbx_strand_id
1 'polypeptide(L)'
;MVSLLRNQRVRNTLLQVLYVGSLAAMILACVMIARRNLAQQGITSGFDFLFKSTGWDVNFSLLPATANDPYWWFFLIGVINTLFLGCTGLILATIVGTIVGLARTSSNELARLLGRTYVDIFRNIPLILQVFFWYAVITHLPTPRAAHEAFGMLLTSRGLYVPVPNVGGVAFAAAFLAVIAAVALPVWLGRTTRLS
;
A
#
# COMPACT_ATOMS: atom_id res chain seq x y z
N MET A 1 -54.59 -8.20 -33.29
CA MET A 1 -53.46 -8.23 -32.32
C MET A 1 -52.63 -9.52 -32.35
N VAL A 2 -53.21 -10.70 -32.58
CA VAL A 2 -52.48 -11.99 -32.60
C VAL A 2 -51.52 -12.16 -33.80
N SER A 3 -51.78 -11.49 -34.93
CA SER A 3 -50.93 -11.56 -36.14
C SER A 3 -49.50 -11.00 -35.93
N LEU A 4 -49.34 -9.98 -35.09
CA LEU A 4 -48.04 -9.34 -34.80
C LEU A 4 -47.11 -10.26 -33.98
N LEU A 5 -47.67 -11.10 -33.11
CA LEU A 5 -46.93 -12.05 -32.27
C LEU A 5 -46.42 -13.28 -33.03
N ARG A 6 -46.92 -13.52 -34.25
CA ARG A 6 -46.46 -14.61 -35.12
C ARG A 6 -45.14 -14.26 -35.82
N ASN A 7 -44.84 -12.98 -35.96
CA ASN A 7 -43.59 -12.53 -36.56
C ASN A 7 -42.43 -12.74 -35.58
N GLN A 8 -41.48 -13.61 -35.95
CA GLN A 8 -40.36 -14.03 -35.12
C GLN A 8 -39.51 -12.84 -34.61
N ARG A 9 -39.35 -11.78 -35.42
CA ARG A 9 -38.61 -10.58 -35.03
C ARG A 9 -39.34 -9.79 -33.94
N VAL A 10 -40.65 -9.58 -34.09
CA VAL A 10 -41.47 -8.84 -33.12
C VAL A 10 -41.57 -9.58 -31.79
N ARG A 11 -41.78 -10.90 -31.83
CA ARG A 11 -41.82 -11.76 -30.63
C ARG A 11 -40.51 -11.72 -29.85
N ASN A 12 -39.38 -11.83 -30.54
CA ASN A 12 -38.07 -11.82 -29.89
C ASN A 12 -37.75 -10.45 -29.27
N THR A 13 -38.06 -9.35 -29.94
CA THR A 13 -37.89 -8.00 -29.38
C THR A 13 -38.79 -7.79 -28.14
N LEU A 14 -40.04 -8.25 -28.18
CA LEU A 14 -40.94 -8.20 -27.03
C LEU A 14 -40.40 -8.98 -25.83
N LEU A 15 -39.92 -10.20 -26.05
CA LEU A 15 -39.34 -11.03 -24.98
C LEU A 15 -38.07 -10.41 -24.41
N GLN A 16 -37.21 -9.81 -25.24
CA GLN A 16 -36.01 -9.13 -24.79
C GLN A 16 -36.32 -7.86 -23.97
N VAL A 17 -37.29 -7.05 -24.41
CA VAL A 17 -37.75 -5.88 -23.65
C VAL A 17 -38.35 -6.29 -22.32
N LEU A 18 -39.17 -7.36 -22.31
CA LEU A 18 -39.75 -7.88 -21.08
C LEU A 18 -38.67 -8.41 -20.13
N TYR A 19 -37.69 -9.14 -20.65
CA TYR A 19 -36.57 -9.65 -19.86
C TYR A 19 -35.73 -8.51 -19.26
N VAL A 20 -35.26 -7.57 -20.08
CA VAL A 20 -34.45 -6.41 -19.62
C VAL A 20 -35.27 -5.54 -18.66
N GLY A 21 -36.56 -5.31 -18.96
CA GLY A 21 -37.46 -4.57 -18.09
C GLY A 21 -37.66 -5.25 -16.73
N SER A 22 -37.84 -6.58 -16.73
CA SER A 22 -37.96 -7.36 -15.49
C SER A 22 -36.68 -7.33 -14.66
N LEU A 23 -35.51 -7.42 -15.31
CA LEU A 23 -34.20 -7.32 -14.65
C LEU A 23 -33.98 -5.93 -14.03
N ALA A 24 -34.28 -4.87 -14.80
CA ALA A 24 -34.18 -3.50 -14.31
C ALA A 24 -35.15 -3.24 -13.14
N ALA A 25 -36.40 -3.71 -13.25
CA ALA A 25 -37.38 -3.62 -12.17
C ALA A 25 -36.93 -4.36 -10.91
N MET A 26 -36.34 -5.55 -11.06
CA MET A 26 -35.77 -6.33 -9.96
C MET A 26 -34.62 -5.59 -9.28
N ILE A 27 -33.66 -5.03 -10.05
CA ILE A 27 -32.55 -4.23 -9.51
C ILE A 27 -33.08 -3.01 -8.76
N LEU A 28 -34.02 -2.26 -9.35
CA LEU A 28 -34.63 -1.09 -8.72
C LEU A 28 -35.37 -1.45 -7.44
N ALA A 29 -36.12 -2.55 -7.44
CA ALA A 29 -36.79 -3.05 -6.24
C ALA A 29 -35.78 -3.39 -5.14
N CYS A 30 -34.70 -4.12 -5.47
CA CYS A 30 -33.62 -4.44 -4.52
C CYS A 30 -32.98 -3.17 -3.94
N VAL A 31 -32.63 -2.18 -4.76
CA VAL A 31 -32.03 -0.92 -4.31
C VAL A 31 -32.99 -0.15 -3.40
N MET A 32 -34.27 -0.08 -3.76
CA MET A 32 -35.27 0.62 -2.95
C MET A 32 -35.52 -0.07 -1.60
N ILE A 33 -35.58 -1.40 -1.59
CA ILE A 33 -35.71 -2.19 -0.35
C ILE A 33 -34.45 -2.00 0.52
N ALA A 34 -33.26 -2.09 -0.08
CA ALA A 34 -32.00 -1.88 0.62
C ALA A 34 -31.93 -0.49 1.25
N ARG A 35 -32.24 0.57 0.48
CA ARG A 35 -32.26 1.95 1.00
C ARG A 35 -33.25 2.13 2.15
N ARG A 36 -34.44 1.54 2.06
CA ARG A 36 -35.44 1.58 3.14
C ARG A 36 -34.95 0.86 4.40
N ASN A 37 -34.39 -0.33 4.27
CA ASN A 37 -33.86 -1.10 5.39
C ASN A 37 -32.68 -0.37 6.06
N LEU A 38 -31.76 0.19 5.26
CA LEU A 38 -30.61 0.95 5.76
C LEU A 38 -31.05 2.22 6.50
N ALA A 39 -32.02 2.95 5.96
CA ALA A 39 -32.56 4.15 6.60
C ALA A 39 -33.26 3.82 7.94
N GLN A 40 -34.01 2.71 8.01
CA GLN A 40 -34.63 2.24 9.26
C GLN A 40 -33.59 1.86 10.34
N GLN A 41 -32.41 1.39 9.93
CA GLN A 41 -31.31 1.05 10.83
C GLN A 41 -30.42 2.25 11.18
N GLY A 42 -30.76 3.46 10.72
CA GLY A 42 -29.94 4.66 10.94
C GLY A 42 -28.60 4.65 10.19
N ILE A 43 -28.40 3.70 9.26
CA ILE A 43 -27.20 3.61 8.44
C ILE A 43 -27.35 4.61 7.30
N THR A 44 -26.55 5.68 7.34
CA THR A 44 -26.52 6.70 6.28
C THR A 44 -25.96 6.06 5.01
N SER A 45 -26.84 5.72 4.06
CA SER A 45 -26.44 5.16 2.76
C SER A 45 -25.92 6.26 1.83
N GLY A 46 -24.86 6.00 1.06
CA GLY A 46 -24.32 6.95 0.07
C GLY A 46 -22.85 7.27 0.31
N PHE A 47 -22.38 8.38 -0.24
CA PHE A 47 -21.01 8.88 -0.07
C PHE A 47 -20.86 9.91 1.05
N ASP A 48 -21.94 10.23 1.77
CA ASP A 48 -21.92 11.22 2.86
C ASP A 48 -20.95 10.84 3.98
N PHE A 49 -20.69 9.54 4.16
CA PHE A 49 -19.68 9.06 5.10
C PHE A 49 -18.29 9.62 4.80
N LEU A 50 -17.97 9.92 3.53
CA LEU A 50 -16.67 10.47 3.14
C LEU A 50 -16.36 11.78 3.86
N PHE A 51 -17.38 12.58 4.15
CA PHE A 51 -17.26 13.89 4.78
C PHE A 51 -17.43 13.87 6.30
N LYS A 52 -17.66 12.69 6.90
CA LYS A 52 -17.70 12.53 8.36
C LYS A 52 -16.29 12.46 8.92
N SER A 53 -16.10 13.02 10.11
CA SER A 53 -14.85 12.87 10.88
C SER A 53 -14.62 11.40 11.23
N THR A 54 -13.37 10.97 11.18
CA THR A 54 -12.98 9.59 11.47
C THR A 54 -13.07 9.27 12.95
N GLY A 55 -12.67 10.19 13.83
CA GLY A 55 -12.66 10.01 15.29
C GLY A 55 -11.47 9.19 15.81
N TRP A 56 -10.48 8.89 14.97
CA TRP A 56 -9.26 8.17 15.34
C TRP A 56 -8.04 8.76 14.65
N ASP A 57 -6.93 8.83 15.37
CA ASP A 57 -5.65 9.32 14.84
C ASP A 57 -4.86 8.21 14.12
N VAL A 58 -3.99 8.63 13.20
CA VAL A 58 -3.09 7.74 12.46
C VAL A 58 -1.70 7.77 13.09
N ASN A 59 -1.13 6.58 13.37
CA ASN A 59 0.22 6.48 13.96
C ASN A 59 1.32 7.05 13.05
N PHE A 60 1.18 6.89 11.73
CA PHE A 60 2.12 7.36 10.73
C PHE A 60 1.38 7.91 9.51
N SER A 61 1.66 9.17 9.16
CA SER A 61 1.17 9.79 7.92
C SER A 61 2.22 10.73 7.34
N LEU A 62 2.35 10.72 6.01
CA LEU A 62 3.21 11.68 5.31
C LEU A 62 2.59 13.07 5.24
N LEU A 63 1.26 13.12 5.17
CA LEU A 63 0.49 14.36 5.23
C LEU A 63 -0.07 14.55 6.65
N PRO A 64 -0.14 15.79 7.15
CA PRO A 64 -0.78 16.09 8.42
C PRO A 64 -2.23 15.58 8.44
N ALA A 65 -2.59 14.85 9.49
CA ALA A 65 -3.91 14.28 9.67
C ALA A 65 -4.25 14.26 11.16
N THR A 66 -5.51 14.55 11.47
CA THR A 66 -6.06 14.57 12.82
C THR A 66 -7.36 13.76 12.85
N ALA A 67 -7.76 13.28 14.03
CA ALA A 67 -9.02 12.56 14.22
C ALA A 67 -10.28 13.33 13.74
N ASN A 68 -10.20 14.66 13.61
CA ASN A 68 -11.30 15.50 13.14
C ASN A 68 -11.41 15.54 11.60
N ASP A 69 -10.41 15.05 10.87
CA ASP A 69 -10.41 15.10 9.41
C ASP A 69 -11.38 14.07 8.81
N PRO A 70 -11.89 14.35 7.60
CA PRO A 70 -12.91 13.51 6.95
C PRO A 70 -12.34 12.19 6.40
N TYR A 71 -13.19 11.15 6.27
CA TYR A 71 -12.80 9.84 5.73
C TYR A 71 -12.15 9.90 4.33
N TRP A 72 -12.57 10.80 3.44
CA TRP A 72 -11.93 10.94 2.13
C TRP A 72 -10.46 11.35 2.23
N TRP A 73 -10.10 12.16 3.23
CA TRP A 73 -8.72 12.58 3.49
C TRP A 73 -7.89 11.37 3.95
N PHE A 74 -8.44 10.55 4.85
CA PHE A 74 -7.80 9.32 5.30
C PHE A 74 -7.60 8.30 4.17
N PHE A 75 -8.52 8.20 3.23
CA PHE A 75 -8.32 7.36 2.03
C PHE A 75 -7.18 7.87 1.17
N LEU A 76 -7.10 9.18 0.93
CA LEU A 76 -6.01 9.78 0.18
C LEU A 76 -4.66 9.54 0.88
N ILE A 77 -4.60 9.75 2.20
CA ILE A 77 -3.40 9.44 3.00
C ILE A 77 -3.03 7.97 2.90
N GLY A 78 -4.01 7.07 2.99
CA GLY A 78 -3.80 5.63 2.85
C GLY A 78 -3.17 5.27 1.50
N VAL A 79 -3.66 5.87 0.41
CA VAL A 79 -3.08 5.71 -0.93
C VAL A 79 -1.64 6.24 -0.98
N ILE A 80 -1.41 7.47 -0.49
CA ILE A 80 -0.09 8.11 -0.51
C ILE A 80 0.92 7.32 0.32
N ASN A 81 0.55 6.89 1.52
CA ASN A 81 1.40 6.08 2.39
C ASN A 81 1.70 4.71 1.75
N THR A 82 0.72 4.08 1.10
CA THR A 82 0.91 2.80 0.40
C THR A 82 1.87 2.96 -0.78
N LEU A 83 1.73 4.02 -1.57
CA LEU A 83 2.64 4.32 -2.67
C LEU A 83 4.05 4.60 -2.17
N PHE A 84 4.19 5.41 -1.12
CA PHE A 84 5.49 5.69 -0.52
C PHE A 84 6.15 4.42 0.01
N LEU A 85 5.45 3.65 0.85
CA LEU A 85 5.98 2.42 1.44
C LEU A 85 6.28 1.38 0.36
N GLY A 86 5.42 1.26 -0.66
CA GLY A 86 5.61 0.37 -1.79
C GLY A 86 6.83 0.73 -2.64
N CYS A 87 7.01 2.01 -2.98
CA CYS A 87 8.16 2.48 -3.74
C CYS A 87 9.48 2.30 -2.97
N THR A 88 9.52 2.72 -1.71
CA THR A 88 10.71 2.54 -0.86
C THR A 88 11.00 1.06 -0.64
N GLY A 89 9.97 0.26 -0.36
CA GLY A 89 10.08 -1.19 -0.22
C GLY A 89 10.60 -1.86 -1.49
N LEU A 90 10.15 -1.46 -2.67
CA LEU A 90 10.61 -1.99 -3.95
C LEU A 90 12.10 -1.68 -4.19
N ILE A 91 12.54 -0.45 -3.91
CA ILE A 91 13.95 -0.05 -4.05
C ILE A 91 14.82 -0.90 -3.11
N LEU A 92 14.45 -0.99 -1.83
CA LEU A 92 15.19 -1.78 -0.83
C LEU A 92 15.19 -3.27 -1.18
N ALA A 93 14.04 -3.83 -1.58
CA ALA A 93 13.92 -5.22 -2.00
C ALA A 93 14.77 -5.51 -3.24
N THR A 94 14.88 -4.57 -4.19
CA THR A 94 15.73 -4.72 -5.37
C THR A 94 17.20 -4.76 -4.98
N ILE A 95 17.64 -3.87 -4.08
CA ILE A 95 19.03 -3.84 -3.60
C ILE A 95 19.36 -5.15 -2.86
N VAL A 96 18.57 -5.50 -1.85
CA VAL A 96 18.77 -6.71 -1.04
C VAL A 96 18.67 -7.96 -1.91
N GLY A 97 17.64 -8.05 -2.75
CA GLY A 97 17.42 -9.17 -3.67
C GLY A 97 18.56 -9.35 -4.67
N THR A 98 19.15 -8.26 -5.18
CA THR A 98 20.32 -8.32 -6.05
C THR A 98 21.55 -8.81 -5.30
N ILE A 99 21.82 -8.29 -4.11
CA ILE A 99 22.97 -8.71 -3.28
C ILE A 99 22.86 -10.21 -2.94
N VAL A 100 21.70 -10.65 -2.46
CA VAL A 100 21.43 -12.05 -2.11
C VAL A 100 21.49 -12.94 -3.35
N GLY A 101 20.95 -12.48 -4.49
CA GLY A 101 21.00 -13.18 -5.76
C GLY A 101 22.42 -13.44 -6.23
N LEU A 102 23.27 -12.40 -6.20
CA LEU A 102 24.70 -12.49 -6.53
C LEU A 102 25.45 -13.40 -5.56
N ALA A 103 25.19 -13.28 -4.25
CA ALA A 103 25.80 -14.12 -3.23
C ALA A 103 25.51 -15.61 -3.47
N ARG A 104 24.27 -15.95 -3.83
CA ARG A 104 23.85 -17.33 -4.13
C ARG A 104 24.54 -17.94 -5.36
N THR A 105 24.88 -17.13 -6.36
CA THR A 105 25.59 -17.59 -7.58
C THR A 105 27.11 -17.46 -7.48
N SER A 106 27.62 -16.96 -6.35
CA SER A 106 29.06 -16.77 -6.16
C SER A 106 29.81 -18.11 -6.14
N SER A 107 31.06 -18.08 -6.59
CA SER A 107 32.01 -19.18 -6.40
C SER A 107 32.45 -19.34 -4.95
N ASN A 108 32.27 -18.31 -4.10
CA ASN A 108 32.57 -18.37 -2.69
C ASN A 108 31.51 -19.18 -1.93
N GLU A 109 31.94 -20.27 -1.29
CA GLU A 109 31.06 -21.19 -0.55
C GLU A 109 30.27 -20.48 0.57
N LEU A 110 30.91 -19.58 1.32
CA LEU A 110 30.28 -18.88 2.43
C LEU A 110 29.20 -17.91 1.93
N ALA A 111 29.50 -17.14 0.89
CA ALA A 111 28.52 -16.22 0.28
C ALA A 111 27.32 -17.00 -0.29
N ARG A 112 27.60 -18.14 -0.92
CA ARG A 112 26.58 -19.04 -1.45
C ARG A 112 25.72 -19.64 -0.35
N LEU A 113 26.32 -20.06 0.76
CA LEU A 113 25.61 -20.58 1.93
C LEU A 113 24.70 -19.50 2.53
N LEU A 114 25.23 -18.30 2.80
CA LEU A 114 24.44 -17.18 3.34
C LEU A 114 23.27 -16.80 2.43
N GLY A 115 23.51 -16.73 1.12
CA GLY A 115 22.47 -16.45 0.13
C GLY A 115 21.37 -17.51 0.08
N ARG A 116 21.75 -18.81 0.14
CA ARG A 116 20.79 -19.93 0.21
C ARG A 116 19.97 -19.88 1.50
N THR A 117 20.64 -19.78 2.66
CA THR A 117 19.97 -19.72 3.97
C THR A 117 18.98 -18.57 4.07
N TYR A 118 19.37 -17.36 3.60
CA TYR A 118 18.46 -16.23 3.55
C TYR A 118 17.20 -16.55 2.73
N VAL A 119 17.39 -17.02 1.49
CA VAL A 119 16.26 -17.31 0.60
C VAL A 119 15.37 -18.41 1.18
N ASP A 120 15.95 -19.48 1.72
CA ASP A 120 15.21 -20.59 2.28
C ASP A 120 14.39 -20.16 3.50
N ILE A 121 14.92 -19.33 4.39
CA ILE A 121 14.17 -18.79 5.54
C ILE A 121 12.99 -17.95 5.06
N PHE A 122 13.25 -16.92 4.24
CA PHE A 122 12.21 -15.94 3.89
C PHE A 122 11.16 -16.48 2.91
N ARG A 123 11.49 -17.49 2.09
CA ARG A 123 10.53 -18.10 1.15
C ARG A 123 9.72 -19.25 1.75
N ASN A 124 10.22 -19.93 2.78
CA ASN A 124 9.51 -21.07 3.39
C ASN A 124 8.72 -20.69 4.64
N ILE A 125 9.04 -19.58 5.31
CA ILE A 125 8.27 -19.13 6.48
C ILE A 125 7.02 -18.36 6.02
N PRO A 126 5.80 -18.73 6.48
CA PRO A 126 4.58 -18.01 6.15
C PRO A 126 4.68 -16.52 6.46
N LEU A 127 4.27 -15.67 5.51
CA LEU A 127 4.34 -14.21 5.66
C LEU A 127 3.61 -13.74 6.93
N ILE A 128 2.48 -14.35 7.25
CA ILE A 128 1.71 -14.01 8.46
C ILE A 128 2.49 -14.25 9.75
N LEU A 129 3.28 -15.32 9.82
CA LEU A 129 4.15 -15.60 10.96
C LEU A 129 5.22 -14.51 11.08
N GLN A 130 5.79 -14.08 9.95
CA GLN A 130 6.76 -12.99 9.94
C GLN A 130 6.14 -11.70 10.47
N VAL A 131 4.93 -11.35 10.04
CA VAL A 131 4.21 -10.16 10.52
C VAL A 131 4.00 -10.23 12.04
N PHE A 132 3.55 -11.37 12.57
CA PHE A 132 3.37 -11.54 14.02
C PHE A 132 4.69 -11.48 14.78
N PHE A 133 5.74 -12.10 14.26
CA PHE A 133 7.07 -12.06 14.86
C PHE A 133 7.60 -10.62 14.97
N TRP A 134 7.56 -9.86 13.86
CA TRP A 134 8.01 -8.47 13.86
C TRP A 134 7.13 -7.57 14.73
N TYR A 135 5.81 -7.79 14.73
CA TYR A 135 4.91 -7.10 15.63
C TYR A 135 5.28 -7.34 17.10
N ALA A 136 5.48 -8.61 17.49
CA ALA A 136 5.87 -8.97 18.85
C ALA A 136 7.19 -8.29 19.25
N VAL A 137 8.22 -8.38 18.39
CA VAL A 137 9.52 -7.72 18.60
C VAL A 137 9.35 -6.21 18.85
N ILE A 138 8.56 -5.52 18.02
CA ILE A 138 8.34 -4.07 18.17
C ILE A 138 7.58 -3.75 19.46
N THR A 139 6.55 -4.51 19.81
CA THR A 139 5.77 -4.26 21.04
C THR A 139 6.55 -4.52 22.32
N HIS A 140 7.60 -5.35 22.26
CA HIS A 140 8.50 -5.61 23.39
C HIS A 140 9.62 -4.58 23.52
N LEU A 141 9.81 -3.68 22.56
CA LEU A 141 10.70 -2.54 22.71
C LEU A 141 10.18 -1.59 23.79
N PRO A 142 11.06 -0.80 24.45
CA PRO A 142 10.64 0.11 25.49
C PRO A 142 9.65 1.15 24.98
N THR A 143 8.77 1.59 25.87
CA THR A 143 7.88 2.72 25.58
C THR A 143 8.71 4.00 25.35
N PRO A 144 8.17 5.01 24.64
CA PRO A 144 8.91 6.24 24.35
C PRO A 144 9.44 7.01 25.57
N ARG A 145 8.86 6.79 26.76
CA ARG A 145 9.34 7.40 28.01
C ARG A 145 10.56 6.70 28.60
N ALA A 146 10.80 5.45 28.22
CA ALA A 146 11.91 4.63 28.68
C ALA A 146 12.81 4.21 27.51
N ALA A 147 12.88 5.06 26.48
CA ALA A 147 13.58 4.78 25.23
C ALA A 147 15.03 4.35 25.48
N HIS A 148 15.53 3.40 24.70
CA HIS A 148 16.95 3.13 24.68
C HIS A 148 17.65 4.20 23.86
N GLU A 149 18.54 4.95 24.51
CA GLU A 149 19.33 5.99 23.88
C GLU A 149 20.72 5.44 23.52
N ALA A 150 21.11 5.54 22.26
CA ALA A 150 22.46 5.17 21.81
C ALA A 150 22.89 6.06 20.65
N PHE A 151 24.07 6.68 20.76
CA PHE A 151 24.65 7.54 19.71
C PHE A 151 23.70 8.66 19.23
N GLY A 152 22.87 9.21 20.13
CA GLY A 152 21.87 10.22 19.79
C GLY A 152 20.61 9.69 19.08
N MET A 153 20.51 8.37 18.87
CA MET A 153 19.32 7.69 18.36
C MET A 153 18.48 7.15 19.51
N LEU A 154 17.16 7.21 19.35
CA LEU A 154 16.19 6.73 20.33
C LEU A 154 15.43 5.55 19.75
N LEU A 155 15.55 4.38 20.37
CA LEU A 155 14.78 3.20 19.99
C LEU A 155 13.58 3.00 20.92
N THR A 156 12.39 2.90 20.33
CA THR A 156 11.12 2.77 21.05
C THR A 156 10.20 1.76 20.36
N SER A 157 9.12 1.37 21.04
CA SER A 157 8.02 0.61 20.42
C SER A 157 7.25 1.37 19.32
N ARG A 158 7.54 2.67 19.14
CA ARG A 158 7.05 3.49 18.03
C ARG A 158 8.03 3.57 16.86
N GLY A 159 9.19 2.94 16.98
CA GLY A 159 10.25 2.94 15.96
C GLY A 159 11.55 3.55 16.45
N LEU A 160 12.47 3.71 15.50
CA LEU A 160 13.79 4.32 15.69
C LEU A 160 13.73 5.79 15.28
N TYR A 161 13.97 6.69 16.23
CA TYR A 161 14.15 8.11 15.96
C TYR A 161 15.64 8.39 15.80
N VAL A 162 16.01 8.79 14.58
CA VAL A 162 17.36 9.22 14.25
C VAL A 162 17.42 10.76 14.23
N PRO A 163 18.50 11.37 14.75
CA PRO A 163 18.68 12.80 14.67
C PRO A 163 18.99 13.15 13.22
N VAL A 164 17.99 13.69 12.52
CA VAL A 164 18.15 14.20 11.16
C VAL A 164 18.46 15.70 11.19
N PRO A 165 19.37 16.19 10.33
CA PRO A 165 19.60 17.62 10.17
C PRO A 165 18.30 18.34 9.83
N ASN A 166 17.98 19.41 10.57
CA ASN A 166 16.81 20.24 10.31
C ASN A 166 17.07 21.17 9.12
N VAL A 167 17.16 20.58 7.92
CA VAL A 167 17.29 21.28 6.64
C VAL A 167 15.94 21.31 5.94
N GLY A 168 15.61 22.43 5.27
CA GLY A 168 14.34 22.56 4.54
C GLY A 168 14.15 21.46 3.50
N GLY A 169 12.90 21.06 3.23
CA GLY A 169 12.57 19.90 2.39
C GLY A 169 13.21 19.90 0.98
N VAL A 170 13.46 21.09 0.41
CA VAL A 170 14.18 21.26 -0.85
C VAL A 170 15.64 20.82 -0.75
N ALA A 171 16.32 21.15 0.35
CA ALA A 171 17.71 20.75 0.58
C ALA A 171 17.83 19.24 0.80
N PHE A 172 16.86 18.62 1.49
CA PHE A 172 16.82 17.17 1.66
C PHE A 172 16.58 16.44 0.33
N ALA A 173 15.65 16.94 -0.50
CA ALA A 173 15.39 16.41 -1.84
C ALA A 173 16.61 16.55 -2.76
N ALA A 174 17.30 17.69 -2.71
CA ALA A 174 18.52 17.92 -3.47
C ALA A 174 19.67 16.98 -3.03
N ALA A 175 19.81 16.73 -1.73
CA ALA A 175 20.79 15.76 -1.21
C ALA A 175 20.48 14.33 -1.66
N PHE A 176 19.21 13.92 -1.64
CA PHE A 176 18.80 12.60 -2.12
C PHE A 176 19.05 12.42 -3.63
N LEU A 177 18.70 13.42 -4.44
CA LEU A 177 19.01 13.45 -5.87
C LEU A 177 20.52 13.43 -6.14
N ALA A 178 21.31 14.15 -5.33
CA ALA A 178 22.76 14.14 -5.43
C ALA A 178 23.35 12.75 -5.13
N VAL A 179 22.81 12.02 -4.14
CA VAL A 179 23.24 10.63 -3.84
C VAL A 179 22.88 9.70 -5.00
N ILE A 180 21.67 9.80 -5.55
CA ILE A 180 21.27 9.02 -6.73
C ILE A 180 22.18 9.32 -7.93
N ALA A 181 22.44 10.60 -8.20
CA ALA A 181 23.34 11.03 -9.27
C ALA A 181 24.78 10.55 -9.04
N ALA A 182 25.27 10.58 -7.80
CA ALA A 182 26.60 10.11 -7.43
C ALA A 182 26.78 8.60 -7.65
N VAL A 183 25.71 7.81 -7.60
CA VAL A 183 25.75 6.37 -7.91
C VAL A 183 25.53 6.13 -9.41
N ALA A 184 24.62 6.87 -10.05
CA ALA A 184 24.25 6.66 -11.44
C ALA A 184 25.30 7.18 -12.44
N LEU A 185 25.91 8.33 -12.18
CA LEU A 185 26.89 8.96 -13.09
C LEU A 185 28.15 8.11 -13.28
N PRO A 186 28.79 7.56 -12.22
CA PRO A 186 29.97 6.70 -12.41
C PRO A 186 29.64 5.40 -13.15
N VAL A 187 28.46 4.82 -12.92
CA VAL A 187 28.01 3.61 -13.63
C VAL A 187 27.74 3.91 -15.11
N TRP A 188 27.18 5.08 -15.41
CA TRP A 188 26.94 5.52 -16.78
C TRP A 188 28.25 5.85 -17.53
N LEU A 189 29.14 6.64 -16.92
CA LEU A 189 30.45 7.00 -17.48
C LEU A 189 31.40 5.79 -17.63
N GLY A 190 31.31 4.82 -16.71
CA GLY A 190 32.06 3.57 -16.79
C GLY A 190 31.57 2.61 -17.89
N ARG A 191 30.34 2.80 -18.39
CA ARG A 191 29.81 2.07 -19.54
C ARG A 191 30.20 2.72 -20.87
N THR A 192 30.29 4.05 -20.92
CA THR A 192 30.69 4.78 -22.14
C THR A 192 32.17 4.67 -22.45
N THR A 193 33.04 4.56 -21.43
CA THR A 193 34.50 4.40 -21.60
C THR A 193 34.95 3.01 -22.05
N ARG A 194 34.07 1.99 -22.02
CA ARG A 194 34.35 0.65 -22.57
C ARG A 194 34.00 0.50 -24.05
N LEU A 195 33.51 1.56 -24.69
CA LEU A 195 33.10 1.59 -26.10
C LEU A 195 34.01 2.47 -26.97
N SER A 196 35.10 3.01 -26.42
CA SER A 196 36.15 3.77 -27.13
C SER A 196 37.45 3.00 -27.19
#